data_AF-A0A556N7F7-F1
#
_entry.id   AF-A0A556N7F7-F1
#
_cell.length_a   1.000
_cell.length_b   1.000
_cell.length_c   1.000
_cell.angle_alpha   90.00
_cell.angle_beta   90.00
_cell.angle_gamma   90.00
#
_symmetry.space_group_name_H-M   'P 1'
#
loop_
_entity.id
_entity.type
_entity.pdbx_description
1 polymer ?
#
loop_
_entity_poly.entity_id
_entity_poly.type
_entity_poly.pdbx_seq_one_letter_code
_entity_poly.pdbx_strand_id
1 'polypeptide(L)'
;MKKIALLLLVGFGFAALANHASAQSKQEWPELKEFHKVMAQTFHPSEEGNLEPIKTRIGEMVEKAKALQASKFPSDYNNEKMKKAVDQLVADSEKLQTAIKDGASDKKITKSLSGLHDVFHQIQGLCSTTEGHDHEHEHKEGEGHSH
;
A
#
# COMPACT_ATOMS: atom_id res chain seq x y z
N MET A 1 -58.12 -44.87 30.38
CA MET A 1 -57.11 -45.46 29.47
C MET A 1 -56.61 -44.39 28.51
N LYS A 2 -55.29 -44.39 28.27
CA LYS A 2 -54.53 -43.77 27.17
C LYS A 2 -54.22 -42.26 27.26
N LYS A 3 -52.90 -42.04 27.31
CA LYS A 3 -52.12 -40.79 27.36
C LYS A 3 -52.08 -40.14 25.97
N ILE A 4 -52.16 -38.81 25.89
CA ILE A 4 -51.70 -37.98 24.76
C ILE A 4 -51.23 -36.66 25.39
N ALA A 5 -49.95 -36.46 25.77
CA ALA A 5 -48.78 -36.12 24.94
C ALA A 5 -49.05 -34.89 24.04
N LEU A 6 -48.69 -33.67 24.45
CA LEU A 6 -47.39 -33.01 24.25
C LEU A 6 -47.26 -32.28 22.89
N LEU A 7 -46.72 -31.05 22.99
CA LEU A 7 -46.06 -30.21 21.98
C LEU A 7 -46.93 -29.20 21.20
N LEU A 8 -46.95 -27.98 21.75
CA LEU A 8 -47.11 -26.73 21.03
C LEU A 8 -45.90 -26.55 20.08
N LEU A 9 -46.11 -26.79 18.78
CA LEU A 9 -45.20 -26.36 17.72
C LEU A 9 -45.68 -25.01 17.19
N VAL A 10 -45.30 -23.92 17.88
CA VAL A 10 -45.33 -22.59 17.28
C VAL A 10 -44.06 -22.44 16.45
N GLY A 11 -44.16 -22.87 15.19
CA GLY A 11 -43.13 -22.62 14.18
C GLY A 11 -43.15 -21.16 13.77
N PHE A 12 -42.48 -20.30 14.53
CA PHE A 12 -42.07 -18.98 14.03
C PHE A 12 -40.69 -19.14 13.40
N GLY A 13 -40.70 -19.54 12.12
CA GLY A 13 -39.50 -19.53 11.30
C GLY A 13 -39.04 -18.10 11.13
N PHE A 14 -38.09 -17.66 11.94
CA PHE A 14 -37.29 -16.47 11.67
C PHE A 14 -36.46 -16.76 10.42
N ALA A 15 -36.99 -16.40 9.25
CA ALA A 15 -36.19 -16.22 8.05
C ALA A 15 -35.24 -15.06 8.31
N ALA A 16 -34.05 -15.36 8.84
CA ALA A 16 -32.94 -14.43 8.83
C ALA A 16 -32.58 -14.18 7.35
N LEU A 17 -33.09 -13.09 6.78
CA LEU A 17 -32.50 -12.52 5.57
C LEU A 17 -31.06 -12.17 5.92
N ALA A 18 -30.13 -13.01 5.48
CA ALA A 18 -28.72 -12.73 5.56
C ALA A 18 -28.44 -11.47 4.74
N ASN A 19 -28.09 -10.37 5.40
CA ASN A 19 -27.39 -9.25 4.78
C ASN A 19 -26.03 -9.76 4.31
N HIS A 20 -25.96 -10.27 3.08
CA HIS A 20 -24.69 -10.44 2.37
C HIS A 20 -24.31 -9.06 1.81
N ALA A 21 -23.81 -8.19 2.68
CA ALA A 21 -22.93 -7.12 2.22
C ALA A 21 -21.62 -7.80 1.82
N SER A 22 -21.43 -8.07 0.52
CA SER A 22 -20.14 -8.47 -0.01
C SER A 22 -19.20 -7.27 0.08
N ALA A 23 -18.64 -7.02 1.25
CA ALA A 23 -17.41 -6.26 1.35
C ALA A 23 -16.36 -7.08 0.59
N GLN A 24 -16.04 -6.70 -0.64
CA GLN A 24 -14.88 -7.24 -1.35
C GLN A 24 -13.67 -6.95 -0.45
N SER A 25 -13.18 -7.98 0.25
CA SER A 25 -11.92 -7.86 0.98
C SER A 25 -10.86 -7.57 -0.07
N LYS A 26 -10.23 -6.38 -0.02
CA LYS A 26 -9.07 -6.08 -0.86
C LYS A 26 -8.13 -7.27 -0.79
N GLN A 27 -7.80 -7.85 -1.95
CA GLN A 27 -6.91 -8.99 -1.95
C GLN A 27 -5.58 -8.58 -1.31
N GLU A 28 -5.20 -9.31 -0.27
CA GLU A 28 -3.98 -9.09 0.48
C GLU A 28 -2.75 -9.24 -0.44
N TRP A 29 -1.83 -8.28 -0.37
CA TRP A 29 -0.55 -8.29 -1.10
C TRP A 29 0.60 -8.04 -0.11
N PRO A 30 1.11 -9.11 0.56
CA PRO A 30 2.07 -8.99 1.63
C PRO A 30 3.36 -8.24 1.23
N GLU A 31 3.88 -8.49 0.03
CA GLU A 31 5.11 -7.87 -0.46
C GLU A 31 4.94 -6.35 -0.64
N LEU A 32 3.75 -5.89 -1.02
CA LEU A 32 3.44 -4.46 -1.10
C LEU A 32 3.44 -3.83 0.30
N LYS A 33 2.93 -4.53 1.31
CA LYS A 33 2.95 -4.09 2.71
C LYS A 33 4.38 -4.03 3.27
N GLU A 34 5.21 -5.04 2.97
CA GLU A 34 6.61 -5.05 3.39
C GLU A 34 7.43 -3.93 2.72
N PHE A 35 7.20 -3.66 1.42
CA PHE A 35 7.79 -2.48 0.77
C PHE A 35 7.35 -1.19 1.45
N HIS A 36 6.04 -1.02 1.67
CA HIS A 36 5.48 0.17 2.32
C HIS A 36 6.09 0.41 3.71
N LYS A 37 6.30 -0.65 4.49
CA LYS A 37 6.92 -0.54 5.82
C LYS A 37 8.31 0.09 5.75
N VAL A 38 9.16 -0.36 4.83
CA VAL A 38 10.52 0.21 4.65
C VAL A 38 10.42 1.64 4.14
N MET A 39 9.52 1.90 3.18
CA MET A 39 9.24 3.25 2.66
C MET A 39 8.86 4.21 3.78
N ALA A 40 7.83 3.91 4.57
CA ALA A 40 7.36 4.78 5.64
C ALA A 40 8.44 5.04 6.71
N GLN A 41 9.24 4.03 7.05
CA GLN A 41 10.32 4.16 8.04
C GLN A 41 11.55 4.93 7.54
N THR A 42 11.62 5.26 6.24
CA THR A 42 12.74 6.01 5.64
C THR A 42 12.30 7.35 5.06
N PHE A 43 11.07 7.44 4.54
CA PHE A 43 10.47 8.66 4.01
C PHE A 43 10.10 9.65 5.11
N HIS A 44 9.32 9.26 6.14
CA HIS A 44 8.90 10.23 7.17
C HIS A 44 10.08 10.90 7.91
N PRO A 45 11.16 10.19 8.31
CA PRO A 45 12.34 10.86 8.86
C PRO A 45 12.99 11.86 7.89
N SER A 46 12.91 11.61 6.57
CA SER A 46 13.48 12.49 5.56
C SER A 46 12.74 13.83 5.42
N GLU A 47 11.47 13.89 5.79
CA GLU A 47 10.66 15.12 5.80
C GLU A 47 11.19 16.13 6.83
N GLU A 48 11.82 15.63 7.88
CA GLU A 48 12.50 16.42 8.92
C GLU A 48 14.01 16.55 8.67
N GLY A 49 14.49 16.11 7.50
CA GLY A 49 15.90 16.19 7.10
C GLY A 49 16.77 15.05 7.60
N ASN A 50 16.23 14.06 8.33
CA ASN A 50 16.99 12.89 8.75
C ASN A 50 17.08 11.85 7.62
N LEU A 51 18.18 11.92 6.85
CA LEU A 51 18.46 10.98 5.76
C LEU A 51 19.26 9.73 6.19
N GLU A 52 19.60 9.59 7.47
CA GLU A 52 20.33 8.41 7.95
C GLU A 52 19.57 7.11 7.65
N PRO A 53 18.24 6.99 7.91
CA PRO A 53 17.52 5.75 7.67
C PRO A 53 17.52 5.31 6.21
N ILE A 54 17.31 6.23 5.26
CA ILE A 54 17.35 5.87 3.84
C ILE A 54 18.78 5.50 3.41
N LYS A 55 19.80 6.21 3.89
CA LYS A 55 21.20 5.93 3.55
C LYS A 55 21.63 4.54 4.03
N THR A 56 21.16 4.09 5.19
CA THR A 56 21.51 2.76 5.73
C THR A 56 20.62 1.63 5.22
N ARG A 57 19.36 1.90 4.88
CA ARG A 57 18.37 0.87 4.49
C ARG A 57 18.03 0.82 3.02
N ILE A 58 18.68 1.61 2.15
CA ILE A 58 18.43 1.57 0.71
C ILE A 58 18.64 0.18 0.09
N GLY A 59 19.51 -0.66 0.65
CA GLY A 59 19.63 -2.08 0.26
C GLY A 59 18.35 -2.87 0.49
N GLU A 60 17.73 -2.72 1.67
CA GLU A 60 16.47 -3.34 2.03
C GLU A 60 15.33 -2.85 1.13
N MET A 61 15.26 -1.55 0.84
CA MET A 61 14.26 -0.97 -0.07
C MET A 61 14.30 -1.62 -1.46
N VAL A 62 15.50 -1.75 -2.05
CA VAL A 62 15.69 -2.41 -3.36
C VAL A 62 15.29 -3.89 -3.30
N GLU A 63 15.65 -4.59 -2.22
CA GLU A 63 15.26 -5.98 -2.01
C GLU A 63 13.72 -6.13 -1.98
N LYS A 64 13.02 -5.28 -1.22
CA LYS A 64 11.55 -5.33 -1.12
C LYS A 64 10.87 -4.95 -2.44
N ALA A 65 11.41 -3.98 -3.19
CA ALA A 65 10.89 -3.65 -4.51
C ALA A 65 10.99 -4.84 -5.48
N LYS A 66 12.14 -5.53 -5.49
CA LYS A 66 12.35 -6.73 -6.32
C LYS A 66 11.47 -7.90 -5.89
N ALA A 67 11.30 -8.10 -4.58
CA ALA A 67 10.40 -9.11 -4.05
C ALA A 67 8.95 -8.84 -4.48
N LEU A 68 8.50 -7.58 -4.42
CA LEU A 68 7.20 -7.16 -4.94
C LEU A 68 7.04 -7.47 -6.44
N GLN A 69 8.03 -7.11 -7.26
CA GLN A 69 8.02 -7.39 -8.70
C GLN A 69 7.96 -8.89 -9.02
N ALA A 70 8.67 -9.72 -8.25
CA ALA A 70 8.68 -11.17 -8.44
C ALA A 70 7.46 -11.88 -7.84
N SER A 71 6.66 -11.20 -7.02
CA SER A 71 5.50 -11.78 -6.35
C SER A 71 4.36 -12.08 -7.32
N LYS A 72 3.40 -12.89 -6.87
CA LYS A 72 2.15 -13.10 -7.61
C LYS A 72 1.26 -11.88 -7.43
N PHE A 73 1.09 -11.10 -8.50
CA PHE A 73 0.15 -9.98 -8.54
C PHE A 73 -1.27 -10.50 -8.27
N PRO A 74 -2.03 -9.87 -7.36
CA PRO A 74 -3.45 -10.13 -7.22
C PRO A 74 -4.18 -10.03 -8.56
N SER A 75 -5.21 -10.87 -8.78
CA SER A 75 -5.92 -10.92 -10.07
C SER A 75 -6.42 -9.55 -10.50
N ASP A 76 -6.94 -8.79 -9.53
CA ASP A 76 -7.57 -7.49 -9.74
C ASP A 76 -6.55 -6.41 -10.14
N TYR A 77 -5.27 -6.64 -9.81
CA TYR A 77 -4.17 -5.72 -10.07
C TYR A 77 -3.18 -6.25 -11.11
N ASN A 78 -3.35 -7.47 -11.64
CA ASN A 78 -2.45 -8.08 -12.61
C ASN A 78 -2.71 -7.55 -14.03
N ASN A 79 -2.40 -6.27 -14.23
CA ASN A 79 -2.55 -5.58 -15.51
C ASN A 79 -1.26 -4.81 -15.86
N GLU A 80 -1.15 -4.39 -17.12
CA GLU A 80 0.06 -3.74 -17.64
C GLU A 80 0.38 -2.40 -16.97
N LYS A 81 -0.62 -1.65 -16.49
CA LYS A 81 -0.37 -0.39 -15.77
C LYS A 81 0.28 -0.65 -14.43
N MET A 82 -0.22 -1.63 -13.69
CA MET A 82 0.34 -2.03 -12.39
C MET A 82 1.76 -2.59 -12.55
N LYS A 83 1.99 -3.48 -13.52
CA LYS A 83 3.33 -4.03 -13.79
C LYS A 83 4.34 -2.92 -14.08
N LYS A 84 4.00 -1.96 -14.95
CA LYS A 84 4.86 -0.81 -15.26
C LYS A 84 5.16 0.06 -14.03
N ALA A 85 4.18 0.26 -13.16
CA ALA A 85 4.38 1.03 -11.92
C ALA A 85 5.35 0.31 -10.97
N VAL A 86 5.22 -1.01 -10.84
CA VAL A 86 6.15 -1.84 -10.04
C VAL A 86 7.55 -1.88 -10.66
N ASP A 87 7.67 -1.99 -11.98
CA ASP A 87 8.96 -1.90 -12.68
C ASP A 87 9.66 -0.56 -12.43
N GLN A 88 8.89 0.54 -12.48
CA GLN A 88 9.37 1.89 -12.17
C GLN A 88 9.84 2.00 -10.71
N LEU A 89 9.10 1.42 -9.77
CA LEU A 89 9.45 1.39 -8.35
C LEU A 89 10.81 0.69 -8.12
N VAL A 90 11.05 -0.44 -8.80
CA VAL A 90 12.35 -1.15 -8.75
C VAL A 90 13.45 -0.26 -9.33
N ALA A 91 13.25 0.26 -10.54
CA ALA A 91 14.24 1.06 -11.23
C ALA A 91 14.65 2.32 -10.44
N ASP A 92 13.69 3.01 -9.82
CA ASP A 92 13.99 4.20 -9.04
C ASP A 92 14.61 3.89 -7.68
N SER A 93 14.25 2.75 -7.06
CA SER A 93 14.95 2.26 -5.86
C SER A 93 16.43 1.98 -6.14
N GLU A 94 16.73 1.35 -7.29
CA GLU A 94 18.10 1.07 -7.71
C GLU A 94 18.88 2.35 -8.06
N LYS A 95 18.25 3.30 -8.76
CA LYS A 95 18.87 4.61 -9.04
C LYS A 95 19.17 5.38 -7.76
N LEU A 96 18.27 5.36 -6.79
CA LEU A 96 18.49 5.97 -5.48
C LEU A 96 19.65 5.30 -4.75
N GLN A 97 19.74 3.96 -4.80
CA GLN A 97 20.88 3.22 -4.25
C GLN A 97 22.20 3.65 -4.88
N THR A 98 22.26 3.74 -6.21
CA THR A 98 23.46 4.21 -6.93
C THR A 98 23.79 5.64 -6.53
N ALA A 99 22.79 6.54 -6.49
CA ALA A 99 23.01 7.93 -6.08
C ALA A 99 23.59 8.05 -4.66
N ILE A 100 23.09 7.25 -3.71
CA ILE A 100 23.63 7.22 -2.32
C ILE A 100 25.07 6.71 -2.32
N LYS A 101 25.36 5.62 -3.04
CA LYS A 101 26.72 5.05 -3.16
C LYS A 101 27.72 6.04 -3.80
N ASP A 102 27.25 6.83 -4.76
CA ASP A 102 28.03 7.86 -5.45
C ASP A 102 28.19 9.16 -4.64
N GLY A 103 27.66 9.22 -3.42
CA GLY A 103 27.78 10.40 -2.57
C GLY A 103 26.92 11.58 -3.01
N ALA A 104 25.74 11.33 -3.57
CA ALA A 104 24.78 12.37 -3.92
C ALA A 104 24.48 13.30 -2.72
N SER A 105 24.24 14.57 -3.03
CA SER A 105 23.85 15.55 -2.01
C SER A 105 22.51 15.18 -1.37
N ASP A 106 22.32 15.61 -0.12
CA ASP A 106 21.08 15.40 0.63
C ASP A 106 19.85 15.88 -0.15
N LYS A 107 19.93 17.06 -0.78
CA LYS A 107 18.86 17.57 -1.67
C LYS A 107 18.51 16.60 -2.79
N LYS A 108 19.50 15.95 -3.41
CA LYS A 108 19.28 14.96 -4.49
C LYS A 108 18.69 13.66 -3.94
N ILE A 109 19.13 13.22 -2.76
CA ILE A 109 18.59 12.04 -2.08
C ILE A 109 17.13 12.27 -1.70
N THR A 110 16.81 13.39 -1.02
CA THR A 110 15.43 13.76 -0.66
C THR A 110 14.54 13.80 -1.89
N LYS A 111 14.94 14.50 -2.96
CA LYS A 111 14.14 14.57 -4.20
C LYS A 111 13.88 13.19 -4.81
N SER A 112 14.90 12.33 -4.82
CA SER A 112 14.79 10.99 -5.39
C SER A 112 13.90 10.07 -4.53
N LEU A 113 13.98 10.21 -3.20
CA LEU A 113 13.14 9.49 -2.26
C LEU A 113 11.67 9.93 -2.34
N SER A 114 11.39 11.24 -2.48
CA SER A 114 10.04 11.75 -2.74
C SER A 114 9.49 11.21 -4.06
N GLY A 115 10.27 11.21 -5.14
CA GLY A 115 9.82 10.63 -6.41
C GLY A 115 9.52 9.12 -6.30
N LEU A 116 10.31 8.38 -5.53
CA LEU A 116 10.04 6.97 -5.27
C LEU A 116 8.75 6.77 -4.45
N HIS A 117 8.48 7.65 -3.49
CA HIS A 117 7.23 7.68 -2.72
C HIS A 117 6.01 7.98 -3.61
N ASP A 118 6.13 8.91 -4.57
CA ASP A 118 5.07 9.22 -5.54
C ASP A 118 4.72 8.01 -6.41
N VAL A 119 5.71 7.24 -6.84
CA VAL A 119 5.48 5.98 -7.58
C VAL A 119 4.71 4.97 -6.71
N PHE A 120 5.03 4.89 -5.42
CA PHE A 120 4.25 4.05 -4.49
C PHE A 120 2.80 4.54 -4.36
N HIS A 121 2.56 5.85 -4.28
CA HIS A 121 1.20 6.41 -4.30
C HIS A 121 0.44 6.08 -5.60
N GLN A 122 1.13 6.10 -6.75
CA GLN A 122 0.52 5.67 -8.02
C GLN A 122 0.08 4.19 -7.95
N ILE A 123 0.91 3.31 -7.39
CA ILE A 123 0.55 1.89 -7.18
C ILE A 123 -0.69 1.79 -6.29
N GLN A 124 -0.72 2.52 -5.17
CA GLN A 124 -1.88 2.54 -4.26
C GLN A 124 -3.15 3.05 -4.95
N GLY A 125 -3.04 4.06 -5.81
CA GLY A 125 -4.15 4.57 -6.63
C GLY A 125 -4.65 3.54 -7.64
N LEU A 126 -3.77 2.75 -8.24
CA LEU A 126 -4.15 1.63 -9.11
C LEU A 126 -4.85 0.50 -8.33
N CYS A 127 -4.58 0.36 -7.03
CA CYS A 127 -5.28 -0.56 -6.12
C CYS A 127 -6.62 0.01 -5.57
N SER A 128 -6.89 1.31 -5.71
CA SER A 128 -8.16 1.92 -5.28
C SER A 128 -9.12 2.17 -6.44
N THR A 129 -8.63 2.53 -7.62
CA THR A 129 -9.44 2.85 -8.81
C THR A 129 -10.19 1.66 -9.44
N THR A 130 -9.94 0.43 -8.99
CA THR A 130 -10.78 -0.73 -9.33
C THR A 130 -12.15 -0.70 -8.62
N GLU A 131 -12.33 0.19 -7.63
CA GLU A 131 -13.60 0.50 -6.97
C GLU A 131 -13.83 2.00 -7.21
N GLY A 132 -14.86 2.39 -7.96
CA GLY A 132 -15.08 3.79 -8.37
C GLY A 132 -15.29 4.77 -7.22
N HIS A 133 -14.22 5.24 -6.59
CA HIS A 133 -14.20 6.39 -5.68
C HIS A 133 -12.90 7.17 -5.81
N ASP A 134 -13.06 8.41 -6.26
CA ASP A 134 -12.04 9.45 -6.31
C ASP A 134 -11.59 9.78 -4.88
N HIS A 135 -10.31 9.55 -4.59
CA HIS A 135 -9.67 10.13 -3.42
C HIS A 135 -8.48 10.96 -3.87
N GLU A 136 -8.76 12.25 -4.03
CA GLU A 136 -7.80 13.33 -4.04
C GLU A 136 -7.05 13.32 -2.69
N HIS A 137 -5.82 12.82 -2.69
CA HIS A 137 -4.93 13.00 -1.57
C HIS A 137 -4.28 14.37 -1.68
N GLU A 138 -4.92 15.33 -1.01
CA GLU A 138 -4.39 16.66 -0.71
C GLU A 138 -3.09 16.51 0.08
N HIS A 139 -1.94 16.65 -0.58
CA HIS A 139 -0.70 16.98 0.09
C HIS A 139 -0.85 18.40 0.61
N LYS A 140 -1.16 18.55 1.90
CA LYS A 140 -1.08 19.85 2.56
C LYS A 140 0.39 20.28 2.57
N GLU A 141 0.75 21.11 1.59
CA GLU A 141 1.94 21.93 1.65
C GLU A 141 1.90 22.76 2.93
N GLY A 142 2.99 22.73 3.68
CA GLY A 142 3.12 23.46 4.93
C GLY A 142 3.06 24.97 4.70
N GLU A 143 1.89 25.56 4.92
CA GLU A 143 1.77 26.96 5.30
C GLU A 143 2.07 27.09 6.80
N GLY A 144 3.31 27.44 7.11
CA GLY A 144 3.74 27.87 8.44
C GLY A 144 4.52 29.18 8.32
N HIS A 145 3.77 30.26 8.15
CA HIS A 145 4.25 31.63 8.08
C HIS A 145 5.11 32.04 9.29
N SER A 146 6.15 32.81 8.97
CA SER A 146 6.85 33.79 9.82
C SER A 146 6.15 34.21 11.11
N HIS A 147 6.89 34.16 12.23
CA HIS A 147 6.97 35.20 13.25
C HIS A 147 8.32 35.14 13.96
#